data_AF-A0ABC8JWE9-F1
#
_entry.id   AF-A0ABC8JWE9-F1
#
_cell.length_a   1.000
_cell.length_b   1.000
_cell.length_c   1.000
_cell.angle_alpha   90.00
_cell.angle_beta   90.00
_cell.angle_gamma   90.00
#
_symmetry.space_group_name_H-M   'P 1'
#
loop_
_entity.id
_entity.type
_entity.pdbx_description
1 polymer ?
#
loop_
_entity_poly.entity_id
_entity_poly.type
_entity_poly.pdbx_seq_one_letter_code
_entity_poly.pdbx_strand_id
1 'polypeptide(L)'
;MGQCMISQGTNKAGEIIFSPTSLQHRAHPFYVFYFNPVTKNTTRVRIHGVADTEEFWSRDGLTGICCASFLPQHNDTIAFL
;
A
#
# COMPACT_ATOMS: atom_id res chain seq x y z
N MET A 1 -0.56 18.22 -1.33
CA MET A 1 0.62 17.63 -0.67
C MET A 1 0.84 16.25 -1.27
N GLY A 2 2.06 15.91 -1.69
CA GLY A 2 2.36 14.58 -2.25
C GLY A 2 2.12 13.47 -1.22
N GLN A 3 1.79 12.27 -1.69
CA GLN A 3 1.61 11.11 -0.81
C GLN A 3 2.99 10.65 -0.32
N CYS A 4 3.20 10.65 1.00
CA CYS A 4 4.46 10.19 1.60
C CYS A 4 4.52 8.65 1.52
N MET A 5 5.62 8.13 0.98
CA MET A 5 5.85 6.70 0.84
C MET A 5 6.93 6.25 1.81
N ILE A 6 6.77 5.05 2.37
CA ILE A 6 7.77 4.42 3.24
C ILE A 6 8.11 3.03 2.71
N SER A 7 9.38 2.63 2.87
CA SER A 7 9.79 1.25 2.63
C SER A 7 9.24 0.35 3.73
N GLN A 8 8.55 -0.71 3.34
CA GLN A 8 7.97 -1.73 4.22
C GLN A 8 8.90 -2.95 4.38
N GLY A 9 10.10 -2.89 3.77
CA GLY A 9 11.06 -3.99 3.72
C GLY A 9 11.10 -4.68 2.36
N THR A 10 11.58 -5.92 2.35
CA THR A 10 11.73 -6.73 1.15
C THR A 10 10.94 -8.03 1.26
N ASN A 11 10.37 -8.52 0.15
CA ASN A 11 9.82 -9.88 0.09
C ASN A 11 10.91 -10.94 -0.20
N LYS A 12 10.51 -12.21 -0.23
CA LYS A 12 11.39 -13.35 -0.54
C LYS A 12 12.01 -13.31 -1.94
N ALA A 13 11.39 -12.62 -2.89
CA ALA A 13 11.93 -12.43 -4.24
C ALA A 13 12.99 -11.31 -4.30
N GLY A 14 13.24 -10.61 -3.19
CA GLY A 14 14.17 -9.48 -3.13
C GLY A 14 13.60 -8.17 -3.66
N GLU A 15 12.28 -8.09 -3.87
CA GLU A 15 11.61 -6.85 -4.25
C GLU A 15 11.49 -5.94 -3.03
N ILE A 16 11.73 -4.64 -3.23
CA ILE A 16 11.54 -3.61 -2.20
C ILE A 16 10.08 -3.17 -2.24
N ILE A 17 9.42 -3.26 -1.09
CA ILE A 17 8.00 -2.94 -0.96
C ILE A 17 7.85 -1.51 -0.47
N PHE A 18 7.05 -0.72 -1.17
CA PHE A 18 6.66 0.62 -0.74
C PHE A 18 5.15 0.70 -0.57
N SER A 19 4.72 1.39 0.48
CA SER A 19 3.31 1.76 0.64
C SER A 19 3.21 3.22 1.06
N PRO A 20 2.07 3.87 0.78
CA PRO A 20 1.79 5.18 1.34
C PRO A 20 1.64 5.05 2.86
N THR A 21 2.09 6.08 3.58
CA THR A 21 1.97 6.17 5.05
C THR A 21 0.59 6.64 5.49
N SER A 22 -0.23 7.09 4.54
CA SER A 22 -1.58 7.54 4.83
C SER A 22 -2.58 7.21 3.73
N LEU A 23 -3.81 6.96 4.17
CA LEU A 23 -5.01 6.98 3.35
C LEU A 23 -5.39 8.44 3.13
N GLN A 24 -5.40 8.86 1.87
CA GLN A 24 -5.89 10.19 1.50
C GLN A 24 -7.42 10.14 1.36
N HIS A 25 -8.06 11.23 1.76
CA HIS A 25 -9.51 11.34 1.90
C HIS A 25 -10.28 11.02 0.60
N ARG A 26 -11.40 10.31 0.78
CA ARG A 26 -12.45 9.91 -0.19
C ARG A 26 -11.99 9.16 -1.43
N ALA A 27 -12.45 7.90 -1.53
CA ALA A 27 -12.51 7.05 -2.72
C ALA A 27 -11.23 6.95 -3.58
N HIS A 28 -10.04 7.10 -2.99
CA HIS A 28 -8.78 6.84 -3.68
C HIS A 28 -8.36 5.39 -3.45
N PRO A 29 -8.11 4.60 -4.51
CA PRO A 29 -7.66 3.23 -4.33
C PRO A 29 -6.34 3.17 -3.58
N PHE A 30 -6.23 2.22 -2.65
CA PHE A 30 -4.98 1.97 -1.96
C PHE A 30 -4.05 1.11 -2.82
N TYR A 31 -2.83 1.60 -3.04
CA TYR A 31 -1.82 0.88 -3.82
C TYR A 31 -0.59 0.54 -2.98
N VAL A 32 -0.07 -0.65 -3.23
CA VAL A 32 1.25 -1.10 -2.76
C VAL A 32 2.15 -1.27 -3.99
N PHE A 33 3.41 -0.92 -3.85
CA PHE A 33 4.39 -0.95 -4.93
C PHE A 33 5.48 -1.96 -4.61
N TYR A 34 5.80 -2.81 -5.59
CA TYR A 34 6.86 -3.81 -5.51
C TYR A 34 7.92 -3.42 -6.54
N PHE A 35 9.09 -2.99 -6.07
CA PHE A 35 10.19 -2.58 -6.92
C PHE A 35 11.22 -3.70 -7.01
N ASN A 36 11.46 -4.19 -8.22
CA ASN A 36 12.51 -5.15 -8.49
C ASN A 36 13.83 -4.40 -8.77
N PRO A 37 14.86 -4.48 -7.90
CA PRO A 37 16.09 -3.72 -8.08
C PRO A 37 16.95 -4.21 -9.25
N VAL A 38 16.77 -5.46 -9.70
CA VAL A 38 17.51 -6.06 -10.81
C VAL A 38 16.96 -5.57 -12.15
N THR A 39 15.65 -5.73 -12.37
CA THR A 39 14.99 -5.33 -13.62
C THR A 39 14.65 -3.84 -13.66
N LYS A 40 14.68 -3.17 -12.50
CA LYS A 40 14.24 -1.78 -12.28
C LYS A 40 12.77 -1.53 -12.58
N ASN A 41 11.98 -2.61 -12.64
CA ASN A 41 10.54 -2.52 -12.84
C ASN A 41 9.82 -2.30 -11.52
N THR A 42 8.70 -1.58 -11.59
CA THR A 42 7.80 -1.37 -10.46
C THR A 42 6.43 -1.96 -10.79
N THR A 43 5.98 -2.90 -9.98
CA THR A 43 4.63 -3.44 -10.04
C THR A 43 3.76 -2.68 -9.06
N ARG A 44 2.67 -2.09 -9.56
CA ARG A 44 1.66 -1.41 -8.74
C ARG A 44 0.46 -2.34 -8.52
N VAL A 45 0.17 -2.63 -7.27
CA VAL A 45 -0.91 -3.55 -6.87
C VAL A 45 -1.98 -2.77 -6.13
N ARG A 46 -3.23 -2.87 -6.60
CA ARG A 46 -4.39 -2.31 -5.90
C ARG A 46 -4.83 -3.27 -4.79
N ILE A 47 -5.01 -2.76 -3.58
CA ILE A 47 -5.63 -3.51 -2.49
C ILE A 47 -7.13 -3.20 -2.48
N HIS A 48 -7.93 -4.22 -2.75
CA HIS A 48 -9.38 -4.08 -2.75
C HIS A 48 -9.94 -4.04 -1.32
N GLY A 49 -10.99 -3.24 -1.14
CA GLY A 49 -11.71 -3.11 0.14
C GLY A 49 -11.06 -2.17 1.15
N VAL A 50 -10.00 -1.44 0.76
CA VAL A 50 -9.34 -0.43 1.58
C VAL A 50 -9.49 0.92 0.91
N ALA A 51 -10.13 1.88 1.60
CA ALA A 51 -10.38 3.25 1.11
C ALA A 51 -11.16 3.37 -0.22
N ASP A 52 -11.65 2.26 -0.77
CA ASP A 52 -12.28 2.17 -2.09
C ASP A 52 -13.67 2.82 -2.15
N THR A 53 -14.38 2.90 -1.02
CA THR A 53 -15.78 3.37 -0.99
C THR A 53 -16.07 4.24 0.22
N GLU A 54 -17.09 5.10 0.14
CA GLU A 54 -17.51 5.94 1.27
C GLU A 54 -18.00 5.09 2.45
N GLU A 55 -18.54 3.90 2.20
CA GLU A 55 -18.96 2.97 3.27
C GLU A 55 -17.78 2.50 4.12
N PHE A 56 -16.58 2.31 3.53
CA PHE A 56 -15.37 2.02 4.29
C PHE A 56 -15.05 3.16 5.28
N TRP A 57 -15.10 4.40 4.80
CA TRP A 57 -14.81 5.57 5.62
C TRP A 57 -15.87 5.78 6.71
N SER A 58 -17.16 5.64 6.35
CA SER A 58 -18.26 5.84 7.29
C SER A 58 -18.35 4.75 8.36
N ARG A 59 -18.09 3.48 8.02
CA ARG A 59 -18.21 2.37 8.97
C ARG A 59 -17.16 2.46 10.07
N ASP A 60 -15.94 2.84 9.70
CA ASP A 60 -14.80 2.88 10.60
C ASP A 60 -14.56 4.28 11.21
N GLY A 61 -15.49 5.23 10.99
CA GLY A 61 -15.45 6.57 11.57
C GLY A 61 -14.28 7.43 11.07
N LEU A 62 -13.74 7.10 9.90
CA LEU A 62 -12.56 7.74 9.32
C LEU A 62 -12.98 9.00 8.56
N THR A 63 -12.48 10.17 8.96
CA THR A 63 -12.95 11.47 8.44
C THR A 63 -11.87 12.31 7.78
N GLY A 64 -10.66 11.77 7.57
CA GLY A 64 -9.53 12.54 7.06
C GLY A 64 -8.32 11.69 6.67
N ILE A 65 -7.12 12.18 6.97
CA ILE A 65 -5.87 11.45 6.74
C ILE A 65 -5.73 10.40 7.83
N CYS A 66 -5.70 9.12 7.45
CA CYS A 66 -5.51 8.01 8.37
C CYS A 66 -4.16 7.36 8.14
N CYS A 67 -3.41 7.08 9.21
CA CYS A 67 -2.14 6.37 9.11
C CYS A 67 -2.37 4.93 8.62
N ALA A 68 -1.56 4.48 7.67
CA ALA A 68 -1.57 3.11 7.19
C ALA A 68 -0.18 2.49 7.36
N SER A 69 -0.13 1.25 7.84
CA SER A 69 1.09 0.47 7.94
C SER A 69 0.87 -0.92 7.36
N PHE A 70 1.91 -1.47 6.73
CA PHE A 70 1.90 -2.83 6.20
C PHE A 70 2.82 -3.67 7.08
N LEU A 71 2.28 -4.70 7.74
CA LEU A 71 3.09 -5.51 8.65
C LEU A 71 4.10 -6.36 7.85
N PRO A 72 5.37 -6.44 8.29
CA PRO A 72 6.40 -7.22 7.62
C PRO A 72 6.03 -8.70 7.43
N GLN A 73 5.21 -9.29 8.32
CA GLN A 73 4.76 -10.68 8.18
C GLN A 73 3.91 -10.92 6.92
N HIS A 74 3.29 -9.89 6.35
CA HIS A 74 2.53 -10.00 5.10
C HIS A 74 3.41 -9.91 3.84
N ASN A 75 4.68 -9.49 3.97
CA ASN A 75 5.61 -9.39 2.83
C ASN A 75 5.99 -10.78 2.29
N ASP A 76 6.04 -11.79 3.15
CA ASP A 76 6.52 -13.13 2.81
C ASP A 76 5.55 -13.95 1.96
N THR A 77 4.29 -13.51 1.86
CA THR A 77 3.21 -14.28 1.25
C THR A 77 2.88 -13.78 -0.16
N ILE A 78 3.34 -12.59 -0.54
CA ILE A 78 3.05 -11.96 -1.82
C ILE A 78 4.35 -11.81 -2.61
N ALA A 79 4.52 -12.68 -3.62
CA ALA A 79 5.57 -12.59 -4.62
C ALA A 79 4.90 -12.48 -6.00
N PHE A 80 5.32 -11.50 -6.79
CA PHE A 80 4.92 -11.40 -8.19
C PHE A 80 6.09 -11.91 -9.04
N LEU A 81 5.79 -12.85 -9.96
CA LEU A 81 6.74 -13.43 -10.90
C LEU A 81 7.10 -12.44 -12.01
#